data_AF-X1KKY4-F1
#
_entry.id   AF-X1KKY4-F1
#
_cell.length_a   1.000
_cell.length_b   1.000
_cell.length_c   1.000
_cell.angle_alpha   90.00
_cell.angle_beta   90.00
_cell.angle_gamma   90.00
#
_symmetry.space_group_name_H-M   'P 1'
#
loop_
_entity.id
_entity.type
_entity.pdbx_description
1 polymer ?
#
loop_
_entity_poly.entity_id
_entity_poly.type
_entity_poly.pdbx_seq_one_letter_code
_entity_poly.pdbx_strand_id
1 'polypeptide(L)'
;MRHLMDIGISTTESLPRMRYVTPAYGTFTFFGMRSQRIYNVDAYVADVADALVHFDGGGGASTTSPTSFTAPEDILLSDVSFKTGPTVISKLQILRGNQATGDFLRLAAHLDTSPVRSPVRLGFVRGTEVRAIEKV
;
A
#
# COMPACT_ATOMS: atom_id res chain seq x y z
N MET A 1 -3.77 -60.58 -30.82
CA MET A 1 -3.58 -60.10 -29.44
C MET A 1 -3.59 -58.57 -29.48
N ARG A 2 -4.57 -57.97 -28.78
CA ARG A 2 -4.88 -56.53 -28.68
C ARG A 2 -3.76 -55.82 -27.89
N HIS A 3 -3.12 -54.80 -28.45
CA HIS A 3 -3.43 -53.36 -28.37
C HIS A 3 -2.64 -52.67 -27.25
N LEU A 4 -1.57 -51.96 -27.66
CA LEU A 4 -0.86 -50.94 -26.87
C LEU A 4 -1.86 -49.86 -26.43
N MET A 5 -1.82 -49.49 -25.14
CA MET A 5 -2.25 -48.18 -24.68
C MET A 5 -1.27 -47.68 -23.62
N ASP A 6 -0.42 -46.75 -24.02
CA ASP A 6 0.29 -45.86 -23.11
C ASP A 6 -0.75 -45.00 -22.37
N ILE A 7 -0.88 -45.22 -21.07
CA ILE A 7 -1.68 -44.36 -20.19
C ILE A 7 -0.74 -43.26 -19.68
N GLY A 8 -0.53 -42.24 -20.51
CA GLY A 8 0.03 -40.96 -20.10
C GLY A 8 -1.03 -40.16 -19.35
N ILE A 9 -1.17 -40.37 -18.04
CA ILE A 9 -1.92 -39.45 -17.18
C ILE A 9 -0.97 -38.29 -16.85
N SER A 10 -1.08 -37.22 -17.64
CA SER A 10 -0.53 -35.90 -17.31
C SER A 10 -1.34 -35.29 -16.17
N THR A 11 -1.03 -35.63 -14.92
CA THR A 11 -1.49 -34.89 -13.75
C THR A 11 -0.63 -33.65 -13.52
N THR A 12 -0.64 -32.72 -14.49
CA THR A 12 -0.48 -31.32 -14.14
C THR A 12 -1.82 -30.83 -13.60
N GLU A 13 -2.21 -31.32 -12.42
CA GLU A 13 -3.10 -30.54 -11.57
C GLU A 13 -2.34 -29.24 -11.31
N SER A 14 -2.85 -28.16 -11.87
CA SER A 14 -2.35 -26.83 -11.61
C SER A 14 -2.48 -26.58 -10.11
N LEU A 15 -1.39 -26.78 -9.38
CA LEU A 15 -1.27 -26.37 -7.98
C LEU A 15 -1.80 -24.93 -7.91
N PRO A 16 -2.72 -24.61 -6.98
CA PRO A 16 -3.19 -23.24 -6.84
C PRO A 16 -1.96 -22.36 -6.74
N ARG A 17 -1.81 -21.39 -7.66
CA ARG A 17 -0.72 -20.41 -7.61
C ARG A 17 -0.85 -19.68 -6.28
N MET A 18 -0.16 -20.18 -5.26
CA MET A 18 -0.03 -19.52 -3.99
C MET A 18 0.70 -18.22 -4.30
N ARG A 19 -0.06 -17.12 -4.38
CA ARG A 19 0.55 -15.79 -4.52
C ARG A 19 1.23 -15.53 -3.19
N TYR A 20 2.56 -15.63 -3.18
CA TYR A 20 3.35 -15.23 -2.03
C TYR A 20 3.12 -13.74 -1.80
N VAL A 21 2.50 -13.41 -0.68
CA VAL A 21 2.38 -12.03 -0.21
C VAL A 21 3.76 -11.59 0.28
N THR A 22 4.17 -10.40 -0.12
CA THR A 22 5.43 -9.78 0.33
C THR A 22 5.08 -8.45 0.96
N PRO A 23 4.86 -8.41 2.29
CA PRO A 23 4.56 -7.17 2.96
C PRO A 23 5.63 -6.12 2.70
N ALA A 24 5.18 -4.88 2.55
CA ALA A 24 6.06 -3.74 2.29
C ALA A 24 5.92 -2.70 3.38
N TYR A 25 7.04 -2.08 3.73
CA TYR A 25 7.07 -0.92 4.61
C TYR A 25 7.31 0.33 3.78
N GLY A 26 6.65 1.41 4.17
CA GLY A 26 6.85 2.72 3.59
C GLY A 26 6.61 3.84 4.58
N THR A 27 6.79 5.06 4.11
CA THR A 27 6.57 6.27 4.91
C THR A 27 5.74 7.24 4.09
N PHE A 28 4.68 7.74 4.71
CA PHE A 28 3.85 8.84 4.20
C PHE A 28 4.34 10.13 4.84
N THR A 29 4.76 11.07 4.02
CA THR A 29 5.29 12.36 4.47
C THR A 29 4.23 13.43 4.28
N PHE A 30 3.79 14.02 5.39
CA PHE A 30 2.84 15.13 5.38
C PHE A 30 3.51 16.43 5.84
N PHE A 31 3.06 17.55 5.27
CA PHE A 31 3.46 18.89 5.66
C PHE A 31 2.29 19.62 6.33
N GLY A 32 2.49 20.12 7.54
CA GLY A 32 1.49 20.92 8.28
C GLY A 32 1.38 22.34 7.72
N MET A 33 0.18 22.73 7.30
CA MET A 33 -0.03 24.01 6.63
C MET A 33 0.08 25.21 7.59
N ARG A 34 -0.21 25.01 8.89
CA ARG A 34 -0.10 26.07 9.90
C ARG A 34 1.22 25.98 10.66
N SER A 35 1.61 24.79 11.11
CA SER A 35 2.84 24.61 11.90
C SER A 35 4.12 24.52 11.06
N GLN A 36 4.01 24.26 9.75
CA GLN A 36 5.12 23.92 8.86
C GLN A 36 5.89 22.66 9.30
N ARG A 37 5.33 21.89 10.23
CA ARG A 37 5.94 20.65 10.71
C ARG A 37 5.82 19.55 9.66
N ILE A 38 6.88 18.75 9.53
CA ILE A 38 6.84 17.51 8.78
C ILE A 38 6.35 16.38 9.70
N TYR A 39 5.37 15.63 9.23
CA TYR A 39 4.88 14.42 9.85
C TYR A 39 5.24 13.23 8.97
N ASN A 40 6.23 12.45 9.40
CA ASN A 40 6.57 11.17 8.79
C ASN A 40 5.76 10.10 9.50
N VAL A 41 4.89 9.42 8.77
CA VAL A 41 4.03 8.36 9.29
C VAL A 41 4.41 7.08 8.58
N ASP A 42 5.01 6.15 9.32
CA ASP A 42 5.36 4.85 8.77
C ASP A 42 4.09 4.04 8.49
N ALA A 43 4.18 3.19 7.48
CA ALA A 43 3.08 2.41 6.95
C ALA A 43 3.51 0.97 6.68
N TYR A 44 2.60 0.05 6.97
CA TYR A 44 2.69 -1.37 6.66
C TYR A 44 1.62 -1.73 5.63
N VAL A 45 2.07 -2.29 4.50
CA VAL A 45 1.26 -2.77 3.40
C VAL A 45 1.29 -4.29 3.43
N ALA A 46 0.12 -4.93 3.56
CA ALA A 46 0.03 -6.38 3.75
C ALA A 46 0.29 -7.17 2.47
N ASP A 47 0.21 -6.51 1.31
CA ASP A 47 0.25 -7.11 -0.01
C ASP A 47 -0.96 -8.01 -0.29
N VAL A 48 -2.14 -7.52 0.09
CA VAL A 48 -3.43 -8.21 -0.03
C VAL A 48 -4.43 -7.28 -0.71
N ALA A 49 -5.03 -7.73 -1.80
CA ALA A 49 -6.02 -6.95 -2.55
C ALA A 49 -7.17 -6.48 -1.64
N ASP A 50 -7.52 -5.21 -1.75
CA ASP A 50 -8.59 -4.54 -0.99
C ASP A 50 -8.39 -4.49 0.53
N ALA A 51 -7.19 -4.82 1.03
CA ALA A 51 -6.81 -4.58 2.41
C ALA A 51 -6.50 -3.11 2.66
N LEU A 52 -6.71 -2.66 3.89
CA LEU A 52 -6.33 -1.31 4.32
C LEU A 52 -4.87 -1.30 4.77
N VAL A 53 -4.17 -0.23 4.42
CA VAL A 53 -2.82 0.05 4.91
C VAL A 53 -2.87 0.37 6.40
N HIS A 54 -1.89 -0.14 7.14
CA HIS A 54 -1.73 0.12 8.56
C HIS A 54 -0.70 1.22 8.78
N PHE A 55 -1.05 2.26 9.52
CA PHE A 55 -0.21 3.41 9.85
C PHE A 55 0.34 3.31 11.27
N ASP A 56 1.54 3.81 11.50
CA ASP A 56 2.15 3.84 12.82
C ASP A 56 1.35 4.72 13.81
N GLY A 57 1.09 4.15 15.00
CA GLY A 57 0.49 4.82 16.15
C GLY A 57 1.49 5.29 17.22
N GLY A 58 2.80 5.11 16.98
CA GLY A 58 3.90 5.55 17.86
C GLY A 58 4.92 4.46 18.23
N GLY A 59 4.74 3.22 17.77
CA GLY A 59 5.61 2.07 18.09
C GLY A 59 6.25 1.40 16.87
N GLY A 60 6.02 1.95 15.68
CA GLY A 60 6.29 1.34 14.39
C GLY A 60 5.01 0.80 13.73
N ALA A 61 4.98 0.86 12.39
CA ALA A 61 3.90 0.28 11.61
C ALA A 61 3.97 -1.26 11.61
N SER A 62 2.82 -1.92 11.74
CA SER A 62 2.68 -3.37 11.79
C SER A 62 1.27 -3.80 11.38
N THR A 63 1.01 -5.11 11.31
CA THR A 63 -0.31 -5.68 11.01
C THR A 63 -1.40 -5.32 12.04
N THR A 64 -1.02 -4.92 13.25
CA THR A 64 -1.95 -4.54 14.32
C THR A 64 -2.07 -3.02 14.51
N SER A 65 -1.29 -2.25 13.76
CA SER A 65 -1.32 -0.79 13.85
C SER A 65 -2.64 -0.23 13.27
N PRO A 66 -3.05 0.99 13.65
CA PRO A 66 -4.27 1.61 13.14
C PRO A 66 -4.35 1.64 11.60
N THR A 67 -5.55 1.58 11.03
CA THR A 67 -5.75 1.66 9.56
C THR A 67 -6.01 3.09 9.06
N SER A 68 -5.69 4.07 9.90
CA SER A 68 -5.86 5.48 9.62
C SER A 68 -4.80 6.31 10.33
N PHE A 69 -4.48 7.46 9.74
CA PHE A 69 -3.76 8.55 10.38
C PHE A 69 -4.67 9.78 10.44
N THR A 70 -4.94 10.28 11.64
CA THR A 70 -5.82 11.46 11.82
C THR A 70 -5.02 12.74 11.68
N ALA A 71 -5.41 13.60 10.73
CA ALA A 71 -4.76 14.87 10.48
C ALA A 71 -4.83 15.79 11.72
N PRO A 72 -3.69 16.13 12.37
CA PRO A 72 -3.69 16.94 13.60
C PRO A 72 -4.02 18.42 13.35
N GLU A 73 -3.76 18.87 12.13
CA GLU A 73 -4.07 20.18 11.55
C GLU A 73 -4.35 20.00 10.06
N ASP A 74 -4.55 21.09 9.32
CA ASP A 74 -4.60 21.00 7.86
C ASP A 74 -3.21 20.59 7.34
N ILE A 75 -3.17 19.52 6.55
CA ILE A 75 -1.93 18.91 6.09
C ILE A 75 -1.95 18.64 4.58
N LEU A 76 -0.78 18.59 3.98
CA LEU A 76 -0.54 18.19 2.61
C LEU A 76 0.28 16.89 2.60
N LEU A 77 -0.23 15.81 2.01
CA LEU A 77 0.59 14.66 1.66
C LEU A 77 1.52 15.06 0.52
N SER A 78 2.83 15.08 0.80
CA SER A 78 3.86 15.60 -0.09
C SER A 78 4.72 14.52 -0.74
N ASP A 79 4.94 13.40 -0.04
CA ASP A 79 5.69 12.26 -0.55
C ASP A 79 5.19 10.95 0.05
N VAL A 80 5.36 9.88 -0.71
CA VAL A 80 5.20 8.50 -0.24
C VAL A 80 6.36 7.70 -0.79
N SER A 81 7.03 6.96 0.08
CA SER A 81 8.22 6.17 -0.23
C SER A 81 8.09 4.76 0.33
N PHE A 82 8.45 3.75 -0.46
CA PHE A 82 8.41 2.34 -0.05
C PHE A 82 9.77 1.68 -0.26
N LYS A 83 10.19 0.85 0.69
CA LYS A 83 11.47 0.14 0.60
C LYS A 83 11.49 -0.89 -0.54
N THR A 84 10.37 -1.58 -0.71
CA THR A 84 10.21 -2.64 -1.71
C THR A 84 8.82 -2.59 -2.29
N GLY A 85 8.71 -2.95 -3.57
CA GLY A 85 7.41 -3.18 -4.20
C GLY A 85 6.79 -4.48 -3.68
N PRO A 86 5.51 -4.48 -3.27
CA PRO A 86 4.78 -5.70 -2.94
C PRO A 86 4.45 -6.50 -4.21
N THR A 87 4.11 -7.78 -4.06
CA THR A 87 4.03 -8.77 -5.16
C THR A 87 2.64 -8.87 -5.77
N VAL A 88 1.58 -8.72 -4.98
CA VAL A 88 0.18 -8.89 -5.37
C VAL A 88 -0.44 -7.58 -5.82
N ILE A 89 -0.15 -6.49 -5.11
CA ILE A 89 -0.82 -5.20 -5.29
C ILE A 89 0.11 -4.21 -6.04
N SER A 90 -0.46 -3.39 -6.93
CA SER A 90 0.34 -2.50 -7.79
C SER A 90 0.23 -1.02 -7.41
N LYS A 91 -0.81 -0.67 -6.64
CA LYS A 91 -1.15 0.70 -6.32
C LYS A 91 -1.93 0.80 -5.01
N LEU A 92 -1.89 1.98 -4.42
CA LEU A 92 -2.72 2.35 -3.28
C LEU A 92 -3.74 3.39 -3.73
N GLN A 93 -5.00 3.23 -3.33
CA GLN A 93 -6.00 4.28 -3.48
C GLN A 93 -6.11 5.05 -2.17
N ILE A 94 -5.99 6.37 -2.24
CA ILE A 94 -6.11 7.24 -1.07
C ILE A 94 -7.58 7.47 -0.74
N LEU A 95 -7.88 7.47 0.57
CA LEU A 95 -9.21 7.70 1.10
C LEU A 95 -9.20 8.89 2.08
N ARG A 96 -10.34 9.57 2.18
CA ARG A 96 -10.69 10.50 3.26
C ARG A 96 -11.79 9.85 4.09
N GLY A 97 -11.43 9.30 5.25
CA GLY A 97 -12.26 8.34 5.97
C GLY A 97 -12.55 7.13 5.08
N ASN A 98 -13.83 6.81 4.87
CA ASN A 98 -14.25 5.72 3.97
C ASN A 98 -14.48 6.16 2.52
N GLN A 99 -14.26 7.43 2.19
CA GLN A 99 -14.52 7.95 0.84
C GLN A 99 -13.26 7.93 -0.01
N ALA A 100 -13.33 7.24 -1.15
CA ALA A 100 -12.24 7.24 -2.12
C ALA A 100 -12.03 8.62 -2.74
N THR A 101 -10.79 9.07 -2.83
CA THR A 101 -10.47 10.37 -3.44
C THR A 101 -10.33 10.29 -4.97
N GLY A 102 -10.17 9.08 -5.51
CA GLY A 102 -9.80 8.85 -6.91
C GLY A 102 -8.30 8.93 -7.17
N ASP A 103 -7.51 9.34 -6.16
CA ASP A 103 -6.06 9.41 -6.26
C ASP A 103 -5.42 8.05 -6.04
N PHE A 104 -4.61 7.62 -7.00
CA PHE A 104 -3.88 6.36 -6.95
C PHE A 104 -2.37 6.60 -6.92
N LEU A 105 -1.70 6.00 -5.94
CA LEU A 105 -0.24 5.97 -5.85
C LEU A 105 0.26 4.66 -6.43
N ARG A 106 0.99 4.72 -7.55
CA ARG A 106 1.61 3.54 -8.17
C ARG A 106 2.87 3.17 -7.41
N LEU A 107 2.90 2.02 -6.77
CA LEU A 107 4.00 1.69 -5.85
C LEU A 107 5.38 1.68 -6.52
N ALA A 108 5.46 1.20 -7.76
CA ALA A 108 6.69 1.25 -8.54
C ALA A 108 7.24 2.67 -8.77
N ALA A 109 6.38 3.69 -8.82
CA ALA A 109 6.79 5.09 -8.95
C ALA A 109 7.22 5.74 -7.62
N HIS A 110 7.00 5.02 -6.51
CA HIS A 110 7.21 5.50 -5.14
C HIS A 110 8.22 4.65 -4.36
N LEU A 111 9.10 3.91 -5.05
CA LEU A 111 10.19 3.20 -4.39
C LEU A 111 11.22 4.19 -3.82
N ASP A 112 11.81 3.87 -2.67
CA ASP A 112 12.83 4.67 -1.99
C ASP A 112 14.10 4.82 -2.83
N THR A 113 14.42 3.80 -3.61
CA THR A 113 15.49 3.74 -4.61
C THR A 113 15.22 4.55 -5.87
N SER A 114 13.98 5.04 -6.09
CA SER A 114 13.67 5.90 -7.22
C SER A 114 14.21 7.32 -6.97
N PRO A 115 15.16 7.82 -7.78
CA PRO A 115 15.73 9.15 -7.59
C PRO A 115 14.74 10.27 -7.91
N VAL A 116 13.68 9.97 -8.66
CA VAL A 116 12.63 10.91 -9.03
C VAL A 116 11.27 10.23 -8.80
N ARG A 117 10.70 10.45 -7.62
CA ARG A 117 9.33 10.01 -7.32
C ARG A 117 8.32 11.01 -7.85
N SER A 118 7.16 10.50 -8.27
CA SER A 118 6.04 11.35 -8.66
C SER A 118 5.63 12.23 -7.48
N PRO A 119 5.52 13.55 -7.64
CA PRO A 119 5.13 14.42 -6.54
C PRO A 119 3.68 14.11 -6.12
N VAL A 120 3.44 14.04 -4.82
CA VAL A 120 2.09 13.93 -4.25
C VAL A 120 1.70 15.30 -3.70
N ARG A 121 0.46 15.73 -3.97
CA ARG A 121 -0.06 17.01 -3.47
C ARG A 121 -1.53 16.85 -3.08
N LEU A 122 -1.79 16.06 -2.04
CA LEU A 122 -3.14 15.79 -1.57
C LEU A 122 -3.40 16.46 -0.23
N GLY A 123 -4.33 17.42 -0.22
CA GLY A 123 -4.73 18.14 0.98
C GLY A 123 -5.74 17.37 1.82
N PHE A 124 -5.59 17.48 3.14
CA PHE A 124 -6.50 16.95 4.15
C PHE A 124 -6.76 18.04 5.20
N VAL A 125 -8.03 18.26 5.52
CA VAL A 125 -8.40 19.19 6.60
C VAL A 125 -8.19 18.53 7.95
N ARG A 126 -7.96 19.34 8.99
CA ARG A 126 -7.83 18.87 10.38
C ARG A 126 -8.95 17.90 10.74
N GLY A 127 -8.58 16.81 11.42
CA GLY A 127 -9.49 15.77 11.88
C GLY A 127 -9.88 14.76 10.79
N THR A 128 -9.47 14.95 9.54
CA THR A 128 -9.66 13.94 8.49
C THR A 128 -8.84 12.70 8.81
N GLU A 129 -9.47 11.53 8.76
CA GLU A 129 -8.77 10.25 8.76
C GLU A 129 -8.20 9.99 7.36
N VAL A 130 -6.88 10.04 7.23
CA VAL A 130 -6.18 9.62 6.03
C VAL A 130 -6.08 8.10 6.06
N ARG A 131 -6.53 7.44 4.99
CA ARG A 131 -6.40 5.99 4.82
C ARG A 131 -5.91 5.66 3.42
N ALA A 132 -5.42 4.45 3.23
CA ALA A 132 -5.10 3.92 1.92
C ALA A 132 -5.58 2.47 1.82
N ILE A 133 -6.11 2.09 0.66
CA ILE A 133 -6.54 0.73 0.35
C ILE A 133 -5.68 0.17 -0.79
N GLU A 134 -5.28 -1.09 -0.64
CA GLU A 134 -4.43 -1.81 -1.56
C GLU A 134 -5.23 -2.26 -2.79
N LYS A 135 -4.70 -2.02 -3.99
CA LYS A 135 -5.38 -2.31 -5.25
C LYS A 135 -4.43 -3.00 -6.24
N VAL A 136 -5.01 -3.93 -7.00
CA VAL A 136 -4.33 -4.64 -8.11
C VAL A 136 -4.23 -3.75 -9.34
#